data_AF-A0A1W9SCG6-F1
#
_entry.id   AF-A0A1W9SCG6-F1
#
_cell.length_a   1.000
_cell.length_b   1.000
_cell.length_c   1.000
_cell.angle_alpha   90.00
_cell.angle_beta   90.00
_cell.angle_gamma   90.00
#
_symmetry.space_group_name_H-M   'P 1'
#
loop_
_entity.id
_entity.type
_entity.pdbx_description
1 polymer ?
#
loop_
_entity_poly.entity_id
_entity_poly.type
_entity_poly.pdbx_seq_one_letter_code
_entity_poly.pdbx_strand_id
1 'polypeptide(L)'
;MKRYLLFCYLTFFGFIIFNFACFTHASKINLYINYHYSAETIYTNIRVNNSILFYTYFDDVDNKSENWLKQYPVWTKNELVTKKVVLTEKECFDLIE
;
A
#
# COMPACT_ATOMS: atom_id res chain seq x y z
N MET A 1 12.23 41.76 -38.05
CA MET A 1 12.67 41.31 -36.71
C MET A 1 11.58 40.63 -35.88
N LYS A 2 10.30 41.06 -35.89
CA LYS A 2 9.23 40.47 -35.05
C LYS A 2 8.95 38.96 -35.24
N ARG A 3 9.18 38.39 -36.44
CA ARG A 3 8.93 36.95 -36.71
C ARG A 3 9.94 35.99 -36.05
N TYR A 4 11.18 36.45 -35.80
CA TYR A 4 12.21 35.62 -35.16
C TYR A 4 12.03 35.52 -33.63
N LEU A 5 11.52 36.59 -33.01
CA LEU A 5 11.19 36.61 -31.58
C LEU A 5 10.06 35.64 -31.21
N LEU A 6 9.05 35.52 -32.08
CA LEU A 6 7.93 34.59 -31.87
C LEU A 6 8.40 33.12 -31.94
N PHE A 7 9.35 32.83 -32.84
CA PHE A 7 9.94 31.50 -33.00
C PHE A 7 10.77 31.08 -31.79
N CYS A 8 11.59 32.00 -31.23
CA CYS A 8 12.33 31.75 -29.99
C CYS A 8 11.41 31.50 -28.78
N TYR A 9 10.27 32.21 -28.71
CA TYR A 9 9.35 32.05 -27.59
C TYR A 9 8.64 30.68 -27.59
N LEU A 10 8.24 30.21 -28.78
CA LEU A 10 7.58 28.92 -28.96
C LEU A 10 8.50 27.73 -28.67
N THR A 11 9.78 27.80 -29.06
CA THR A 11 10.74 26.74 -28.76
C THR A 11 11.10 26.68 -27.28
N PHE A 12 11.20 27.84 -26.62
CA PHE A 12 11.49 27.92 -25.19
C PHE A 12 10.32 27.39 -24.34
N PHE A 13 9.08 27.78 -24.66
CA PHE A 13 7.89 27.23 -24.00
C PHE A 13 7.73 25.73 -24.24
N GLY A 14 8.00 25.26 -25.46
CA GLY A 14 7.98 23.82 -25.77
C GLY A 14 8.99 23.02 -24.93
N PHE A 15 10.19 23.57 -24.72
CA PHE A 15 11.22 22.94 -23.90
C PHE A 15 10.82 22.89 -22.41
N ILE A 16 10.21 23.95 -21.89
CA ILE A 16 9.71 23.99 -20.50
C ILE A 16 8.59 22.97 -20.29
N ILE A 17 7.62 22.89 -21.20
CA ILE A 17 6.48 21.95 -21.09
C ILE A 17 6.97 20.49 -21.15
N PHE A 18 7.94 20.20 -22.03
CA PHE A 18 8.52 18.85 -22.15
C PHE A 18 9.25 18.41 -20.88
N ASN A 19 10.03 19.31 -20.25
CA ASN A 19 10.71 19.02 -18.99
C ASN A 19 9.72 18.87 -17.82
N PHE A 20 8.64 19.66 -17.79
CA PHE A 20 7.64 19.58 -16.72
C PHE A 20 6.83 18.27 -16.77
N ALA A 21 6.47 17.80 -17.97
CA ALA A 21 5.75 16.53 -18.14
C ALA A 21 6.61 15.32 -17.72
N CYS A 22 7.92 15.36 -17.96
CA CYS A 22 8.86 14.33 -17.52
C CYS A 22 9.01 14.29 -15.98
N PHE A 23 9.03 15.46 -15.34
CA PHE A 23 9.18 15.56 -13.88
C PHE A 23 7.98 15.01 -13.09
N THR A 24 6.78 15.03 -13.68
CA THR A 24 5.57 14.48 -13.06
C THR A 24 5.41 12.97 -13.20
N HIS A 25 6.34 12.27 -13.88
CA HIS A 25 6.37 10.81 -13.87
C HIS A 25 7.06 10.32 -12.60
N ALA A 26 6.51 10.68 -11.44
CA ALA A 26 6.83 10.01 -10.19
C ALA A 26 6.46 8.54 -10.38
N SER A 27 7.48 7.71 -10.54
CA SER A 27 7.39 6.26 -10.63
C SER A 27 6.53 5.77 -9.47
N LYS A 28 5.27 5.38 -9.72
CA LYS A 28 4.45 4.71 -8.70
C LYS A 28 5.22 3.48 -8.25
N ILE A 29 5.63 3.46 -6.99
CA ILE A 29 6.30 2.32 -6.36
C ILE A 29 5.32 1.13 -6.44
N ASN A 30 5.65 0.17 -7.30
CA ASN A 30 4.86 -1.05 -7.46
C ASN A 30 5.30 -2.04 -6.37
N LEU A 31 4.81 -1.80 -5.15
CA LEU A 31 5.12 -2.62 -3.98
C LEU A 31 4.08 -3.71 -3.80
N TYR A 32 4.53 -4.97 -3.81
CA TYR A 32 3.73 -6.13 -3.46
C TYR A 32 4.40 -6.91 -2.33
N ILE A 33 3.72 -7.00 -1.18
CA ILE A 33 4.15 -7.78 -0.02
C ILE A 33 3.03 -8.72 0.37
N ASN A 34 3.37 -9.96 0.71
CA ASN A 34 2.43 -10.92 1.26
C ASN A 34 3.09 -11.67 2.42
N TYR A 35 2.55 -11.50 3.61
CA TYR A 35 2.99 -12.17 4.82
C TYR A 35 1.79 -12.87 5.46
N HIS A 36 1.95 -14.16 5.73
CA HIS A 36 0.93 -14.98 6.34
C HIS A 36 1.53 -15.75 7.51
N TYR A 37 0.88 -15.62 8.66
CA TYR A 37 1.20 -16.35 9.87
C TYR A 37 -0.08 -16.85 10.53
N SER A 38 -0.06 -18.09 10.99
CA SER A 38 -1.17 -18.71 11.72
C SER A 38 -0.63 -19.62 12.82
N ALA A 39 -1.24 -19.53 13.99
CA ALA A 39 -1.05 -20.43 15.12
C ALA A 39 -2.42 -20.77 15.72
N GLU A 40 -2.46 -21.55 16.80
CA GLU A 40 -3.70 -22.03 17.42
C GLU A 40 -4.66 -20.89 17.82
N THR A 41 -4.14 -19.76 18.24
CA THR A 41 -4.92 -18.59 18.71
C THR A 41 -4.66 -17.32 17.90
N ILE A 42 -3.79 -17.39 16.89
CA ILE A 42 -3.31 -16.23 16.15
C ILE A 42 -3.53 -16.44 14.67
N TYR A 43 -4.13 -15.45 14.02
CA TYR A 43 -4.14 -15.35 12.57
C TYR A 43 -3.71 -13.96 12.18
N THR A 44 -2.70 -13.89 11.33
CA THR A 44 -2.19 -12.65 10.76
C THR A 44 -2.01 -12.84 9.26
N ASN A 45 -2.65 -11.98 8.49
CA ASN A 45 -2.41 -11.89 7.05
C ASN A 45 -2.22 -10.44 6.68
N ILE A 46 -1.00 -10.10 6.25
CA ILE A 46 -0.61 -8.77 5.82
C ILE A 46 -0.36 -8.83 4.31
N ARG A 47 -1.09 -8.01 3.56
CA ARG A 47 -0.89 -7.85 2.12
C ARG A 47 -0.71 -6.38 1.79
N VAL A 48 0.34 -6.05 1.06
CA VAL A 48 0.52 -4.72 0.46
C VAL A 48 0.37 -4.85 -1.04
N ASN A 49 -0.42 -3.99 -1.65
CA ASN A 49 -0.52 -3.86 -3.10
C ASN A 49 -0.65 -2.37 -3.46
N ASN A 50 0.36 -1.82 -4.15
CA ASN A 50 0.36 -0.45 -4.67
C ASN A 50 -0.08 0.58 -3.62
N SER A 51 0.64 0.62 -2.50
CA SER A 51 0.40 1.53 -1.37
C SER A 51 -0.89 1.27 -0.58
N ILE A 52 -1.52 0.10 -0.75
CA ILE A 52 -2.66 -0.31 0.07
C ILE A 52 -2.25 -1.50 0.92
N LEU A 53 -2.25 -1.30 2.24
CA LEU A 53 -2.06 -2.33 3.25
C LEU A 53 -3.43 -2.95 3.61
N PHE A 54 -3.51 -4.26 3.54
CA PHE A 54 -4.60 -5.08 4.05
C PHE A 54 -4.06 -5.89 5.22
N TYR A 55 -4.64 -5.68 6.41
CA TYR A 55 -4.27 -6.41 7.62
C TYR A 55 -5.49 -7.20 8.11
N THR A 56 -5.41 -8.52 8.03
CA THR A 56 -6.47 -9.43 8.46
C THR A 56 -6.08 -10.16 9.73
N TYR A 57 -6.93 -10.08 10.75
CA TYR A 57 -6.70 -10.63 12.09
C TYR A 57 -8.03 -11.03 12.75
N PHE A 58 -7.98 -11.75 13.88
CA PHE A 58 -9.17 -12.02 14.72
C PHE A 58 -9.41 -10.85 15.68
N ASP A 59 -10.61 -10.26 15.65
CA ASP A 59 -10.93 -9.05 16.43
C ASP A 59 -11.22 -9.33 17.92
N ASP A 60 -11.64 -10.55 18.24
CA ASP A 60 -11.98 -10.97 19.62
C ASP A 60 -11.16 -12.21 20.03
N VAL A 61 -10.04 -11.94 20.71
CA VAL A 61 -9.10 -12.98 21.18
C VAL A 61 -9.31 -13.28 22.67
N ASP A 62 -9.69 -12.26 23.46
CA ASP A 62 -9.70 -12.35 24.92
C ASP A 62 -10.87 -13.20 25.44
N ASN A 63 -12.09 -12.99 24.94
CA ASN A 63 -13.29 -13.68 25.47
C ASN A 63 -13.44 -15.13 24.97
N LYS A 64 -12.72 -15.51 23.91
CA LYS A 64 -12.79 -16.87 23.34
C LYS A 64 -11.84 -17.86 24.00
N SER A 65 -10.85 -17.35 24.72
CA SER A 65 -9.81 -18.14 25.37
C SER A 65 -10.30 -18.94 26.60
N GLU A 66 -11.42 -18.56 27.21
CA GLU A 66 -11.97 -19.25 28.40
C GLU A 66 -12.30 -20.73 28.14
N ASN A 67 -12.48 -21.14 26.87
CA ASN A 67 -12.81 -22.50 26.47
C ASN A 67 -11.66 -23.27 25.79
N TRP A 68 -10.40 -22.84 25.96
CA TRP A 68 -9.22 -23.42 25.29
C TRP A 68 -9.03 -24.93 25.49
N LEU A 69 -9.57 -25.49 26.58
CA LEU A 69 -9.53 -26.93 26.89
C LEU A 69 -10.31 -27.80 25.88
N LYS A 70 -11.14 -27.21 25.02
CA LYS A 70 -11.78 -27.92 23.92
C LYS A 70 -10.74 -28.13 22.82
N GLN A 71 -10.51 -29.37 22.40
CA GLN A 71 -9.60 -29.78 21.30
C GLN A 71 -9.94 -29.19 19.92
N TYR A 72 -10.87 -28.24 19.83
CA TYR A 72 -11.34 -27.64 18.58
C TYR A 72 -11.10 -26.13 18.60
N PRO A 73 -10.54 -25.55 17.52
CA PRO A 73 -10.32 -24.11 17.46
C PRO A 73 -11.64 -23.35 17.64
N VAL A 74 -11.65 -22.41 18.57
CA VAL A 74 -12.85 -21.60 18.91
C VAL A 74 -13.11 -20.52 17.85
N TRP A 75 -12.11 -20.22 17.01
CA TRP A 75 -12.16 -19.19 15.99
C TRP A 75 -12.54 -19.75 14.62
N THR A 76 -13.42 -19.02 13.94
CA THR A 76 -13.87 -19.36 12.59
C THR A 76 -13.51 -18.27 11.59
N LYS A 77 -13.47 -18.62 10.30
CA LYS A 77 -13.14 -17.68 9.22
C LYS A 77 -14.06 -16.46 9.18
N ASN A 78 -15.30 -16.59 9.66
CA ASN A 78 -16.29 -15.50 9.68
C ASN A 78 -15.93 -14.38 10.68
N GLU A 79 -14.96 -14.62 11.55
CA GLU A 79 -14.55 -13.71 12.63
C GLU A 79 -13.24 -12.98 12.29
N LEU A 80 -12.72 -13.24 11.09
CA LEU A 80 -11.60 -12.48 10.55
C LEU A 80 -12.08 -11.10 10.13
N VAL A 81 -11.38 -10.08 10.63
CA VAL A 81 -11.58 -8.69 10.25
C VAL A 81 -10.40 -8.24 9.41
N THR A 82 -10.69 -7.62 8.26
CA THR A 82 -9.67 -7.01 7.41
C THR A 82 -9.72 -5.49 7.54
N LYS A 83 -8.65 -4.89 8.04
CA LYS A 83 -8.42 -3.45 8.00
C LYS A 83 -7.69 -3.06 6.72
N LYS A 84 -8.07 -1.91 6.16
CA LYS A 84 -7.47 -1.33 4.97
C LYS A 84 -6.85 0.02 5.32
N VAL A 85 -5.57 0.19 5.00
CA VAL A 85 -4.84 1.44 5.22
C VAL A 85 -4.16 1.83 3.92
N VAL A 86 -4.25 3.11 3.56
CA VAL A 86 -3.47 3.67 2.45
C VAL A 86 -2.14 4.13 3.02
N LEU A 87 -1.06 3.56 2.52
CA LEU A 87 0.31 3.90 2.88
C LEU A 87 0.75 5.14 2.11
N THR A 88 1.53 5.99 2.78
CA THR A 88 2.28 7.06 2.15
C THR A 88 3.46 6.48 1.35
N GLU A 89 4.02 7.30 0.46
CA GLU A 89 5.21 6.92 -0.32
C GLU A 89 6.39 6.60 0.59
N LYS A 90 6.58 7.38 1.65
CA LYS A 90 7.62 7.15 2.67
C LYS A 90 7.45 5.79 3.36
N GLU A 91 6.25 5.47 3.84
CA GLU A 91 5.99 4.17 4.46
C GLU A 91 6.19 3.00 3.48
N CYS A 92 5.95 3.20 2.18
CA CYS A 92 6.27 2.19 1.17
C CYS A 92 7.79 2.01 1.01
N PHE A 93 8.58 3.08 1.07
CA PHE A 93 10.05 3.00 1.05
C PHE A 93 10.60 2.32 2.30
N ASP A 94 10.10 2.67 3.48
CA ASP A 94 10.53 2.09 4.77
C ASP A 94 10.26 0.57 4.85
N LEU A 95 9.34 0.03 4.04
CA LEU A 95 9.05 -1.41 3.97
C LEU A 95 9.98 -2.20 3.01
N ILE A 96 10.75 -1.50 2.18
CA ILE A 96 11.65 -2.10 1.19
C ILE A 96 13.09 -2.18 1.72
N GLU A 97 13.50 -1.21 2.55
CA GLU A 97 14.83 -1.10 3.16
C GLU A 97 15.00 -2.01 4.38
#